data_AF-A0A3S0BHP5-F1
#
_entry.id   AF-A0A3S0BHP5-F1
#
_cell.length_a   1.000
_cell.length_b   1.000
_cell.length_c   1.000
_cell.angle_alpha   90.00
_cell.angle_beta   90.00
_cell.angle_gamma   90.00
#
_symmetry.space_group_name_H-M   'P 1'
#
loop_
_entity.id
_entity.type
_entity.pdbx_description
1 polymer ?
#
loop_
_entity_poly.entity_id
_entity_poly.type
_entity_poly.pdbx_seq_one_letter_code
_entity_poly.pdbx_strand_id
1 'polypeptide(L)'
;MKKYVAKLKRRGKKNAATIDEHVAQAVRITNETVAEHREEVLSSARKYIYPLQQSKHKVVLVTTTLFIAAVVGFFAYATISLYRLKSHSAFLYGVTRVLPFPVARAGGQFVAYENYLFELKHYIHYYQNQQKLDFNSDSGRQQLAEFKKRALDKVVNDAYIKQLAKEKGVTVTDKEVNAEIQIVRAQNRLGGSDKVFEDVLKEYWGWSVDDFRRSLRQELLTQKLLPVVDPGVVARANTAKQELDSGANFAEVAKKYSDDLSTKENGGEYGYPINKTNRDLSAQTTDALFKLQPGQVSAVVNAGYNLEIIKNIEQQGDRIRAAHISFNFKDIATYLNDIKEQNKARLYIKP
;
A
#
# COMPACT_ATOMS: atom_id res chain seq x y z
N MET A 1 105.08 -20.47 43.44
CA MET A 1 103.75 -20.92 43.92
C MET A 1 103.04 -19.99 44.93
N LYS A 2 103.73 -19.26 45.83
CA LYS A 2 103.06 -18.43 46.86
C LYS A 2 102.19 -17.26 46.36
N LYS A 3 102.50 -16.65 45.21
CA LYS A 3 101.71 -15.52 44.65
C LYS A 3 100.36 -15.92 44.04
N TYR A 4 100.22 -17.16 43.56
CA TYR A 4 98.97 -17.66 42.96
C TYR A 4 97.91 -18.02 44.01
N VAL A 5 98.33 -18.57 45.15
CA VAL A 5 97.43 -18.93 46.27
C VAL A 5 96.82 -17.67 46.93
N ALA A 6 97.58 -16.57 47.02
CA ALA A 6 97.08 -15.30 47.55
C ALA A 6 96.02 -14.65 46.63
N LYS A 7 96.14 -14.83 45.31
CA LYS A 7 95.18 -14.30 44.32
C LYS A 7 93.86 -15.07 44.33
N LEU A 8 93.88 -16.38 44.56
CA LEU A 8 92.70 -17.22 44.71
C LEU A 8 91.94 -16.95 46.03
N LYS A 9 92.65 -16.78 47.15
CA LYS A 9 92.03 -16.38 48.44
C LYS A 9 91.37 -14.99 48.37
N ARG A 10 91.95 -14.03 47.64
CA ARG A 10 91.35 -12.70 47.43
C ARG A 10 90.09 -12.72 46.55
N ARG A 11 90.02 -13.64 45.57
CA ARG A 11 88.88 -13.78 44.64
C ARG A 11 87.70 -14.50 45.30
N GLY A 12 87.96 -15.51 46.13
CA GLY A 12 86.93 -16.16 46.95
C GLY A 12 86.32 -15.22 48.01
N LYS A 13 87.14 -14.34 48.62
CA LYS A 13 86.64 -13.36 49.61
C LYS A 13 85.84 -12.21 48.99
N LYS A 14 86.15 -11.80 47.74
CA LYS A 14 85.33 -10.82 47.00
C LYS A 14 83.98 -11.39 46.57
N ASN A 15 83.93 -12.64 46.10
CA ASN A 15 82.69 -13.29 45.68
C ASN A 15 81.76 -13.63 46.86
N ALA A 16 82.31 -14.00 48.02
CA ALA A 16 81.50 -14.19 49.24
C ALA A 16 80.90 -12.86 49.73
N ALA A 17 81.66 -11.77 49.70
CA ALA A 17 81.16 -10.44 50.08
C ALA A 17 80.08 -9.89 49.13
N THR A 18 80.13 -10.21 47.84
CA THR A 18 79.08 -9.81 46.87
C THR A 18 77.82 -10.66 47.00
N ILE A 19 77.93 -11.94 47.35
CA ILE A 19 76.76 -12.80 47.59
C ILE A 19 76.03 -12.38 48.88
N ASP A 20 76.75 -12.04 49.95
CA ASP A 20 76.13 -11.51 51.17
C ASP A 20 75.47 -10.13 50.95
N GLU A 21 76.05 -9.27 50.09
CA GLU A 21 75.48 -7.97 49.75
C GLU A 21 74.22 -8.11 48.88
N HIS A 22 74.17 -9.09 47.96
CA HIS A 22 72.99 -9.40 47.15
C HIS A 22 71.89 -10.16 47.93
N VAL A 23 72.23 -10.94 48.95
CA VAL A 23 71.25 -11.56 49.87
C VAL A 23 70.72 -10.55 50.90
N ALA A 24 71.51 -9.53 51.27
CA ALA A 24 71.05 -8.40 52.09
C ALA A 24 70.12 -7.43 51.34
N GLN A 25 70.20 -7.39 50.00
CA GLN A 25 69.27 -6.64 49.13
C GLN A 25 68.05 -7.44 48.68
N ALA A 26 67.97 -8.73 49.00
CA ALA A 26 66.74 -9.50 48.81
C ALA A 26 65.72 -9.00 49.84
N VAL A 27 64.66 -8.37 49.36
CA VAL A 27 63.50 -7.90 50.14
C VAL A 27 63.11 -9.01 51.13
N ARG A 28 63.37 -8.82 52.42
CA ARG A 28 62.99 -9.79 53.44
C ARG A 28 61.47 -9.88 53.44
N ILE A 29 60.94 -11.10 53.26
CA ILE A 29 59.51 -11.37 53.37
C ILE A 29 59.13 -11.26 54.85
N THR A 30 58.87 -10.04 55.30
CA THR A 30 58.28 -9.72 56.61
C THR A 30 56.76 -9.60 56.46
N ASN A 31 56.04 -9.69 57.58
CA ASN A 31 54.60 -9.45 57.59
C ASN A 31 54.23 -8.09 56.98
N GLU A 32 55.10 -7.08 57.10
CA GLU A 32 54.94 -5.76 56.50
C GLU A 32 55.10 -5.80 54.98
N THR A 33 56.16 -6.42 54.44
CA THR A 33 56.33 -6.55 52.97
C THR A 33 55.25 -7.40 52.30
N VAL A 34 54.73 -8.42 53.00
CA VAL A 34 53.58 -9.22 52.54
C VAL A 34 52.31 -8.39 52.57
N ALA A 35 52.13 -7.55 53.59
CA ALA A 35 50.99 -6.65 53.69
C ALA A 35 51.02 -5.55 52.60
N GLU A 36 52.19 -4.95 52.34
CA GLU A 36 52.40 -3.99 51.26
C GLU A 36 52.15 -4.63 49.89
N HIS A 37 52.72 -5.81 49.63
CA HIS A 37 52.49 -6.52 48.37
C HIS A 37 51.02 -6.95 48.22
N ARG A 38 50.36 -7.32 49.33
CA ARG A 38 48.92 -7.60 49.34
C ARG A 38 48.10 -6.34 49.02
N GLU A 39 48.44 -5.19 49.60
CA GLU A 39 47.82 -3.90 49.29
C GLU A 39 48.04 -3.49 47.82
N GLU A 40 49.23 -3.72 47.28
CA GLU A 40 49.57 -3.47 45.87
C GLU A 40 48.78 -4.39 44.92
N VAL A 41 48.70 -5.69 45.23
CA VAL A 41 47.90 -6.66 44.46
C VAL A 41 46.41 -6.36 44.60
N LEU A 42 45.92 -5.95 45.77
CA LEU A 42 44.52 -5.58 45.98
C LEU A 42 44.15 -4.23 45.35
N SER A 43 45.06 -3.27 45.31
CA SER A 43 44.84 -1.96 44.65
C SER A 43 44.90 -2.09 43.12
N SER A 44 45.84 -2.87 42.60
CA SER A 44 45.88 -3.24 41.18
C SER A 44 44.65 -4.07 40.79
N ALA A 45 44.19 -5.01 41.62
CA ALA A 45 42.95 -5.76 41.39
C ALA A 45 41.69 -4.87 41.50
N ARG A 46 41.64 -3.89 42.41
CA ARG A 46 40.54 -2.90 42.52
C ARG A 46 40.32 -2.12 41.21
N LYS A 47 41.38 -1.89 40.42
CA LYS A 47 41.31 -1.30 39.08
C LYS A 47 40.51 -2.16 38.08
N TYR A 48 40.41 -3.47 38.31
CA TYR A 48 39.71 -4.42 37.43
C TYR A 48 38.37 -4.92 38.01
N ILE A 49 38.10 -4.73 39.31
CA ILE A 49 36.85 -5.13 39.98
C ILE A 49 35.67 -4.21 39.63
N TYR A 50 35.93 -2.98 39.15
CA TYR A 50 34.88 -2.08 38.64
C TYR A 50 34.93 -2.00 37.12
N PRO A 51 34.25 -2.90 36.38
CA PRO A 51 34.11 -2.75 34.94
C PRO A 51 33.30 -1.47 34.69
N LEU A 52 33.96 -0.43 34.19
CA LEU A 52 33.35 0.82 33.73
C LEU A 52 32.20 1.31 34.63
N GLN A 53 32.53 1.91 35.77
CA GLN A 53 31.60 2.73 36.55
C GLN A 53 31.26 4.04 35.79
N GLN A 54 30.91 3.94 34.51
CA GLN A 54 30.29 5.04 33.78
C GLN A 54 29.02 5.40 34.54
N SER A 55 28.82 6.70 34.81
CA SER A 55 27.59 7.12 35.48
C SER A 55 26.42 6.61 34.64
N LYS A 56 25.48 5.87 35.27
CA LYS A 56 24.31 5.34 34.57
C LYS A 56 23.62 6.44 33.76
N HIS A 57 23.63 7.66 34.27
CA HIS A 57 23.15 8.86 33.60
C HIS A 57 23.94 9.22 32.33
N LYS A 58 25.27 9.12 32.29
CA LYS A 58 26.06 9.38 31.07
C LYS A 58 25.80 8.33 29.99
N VAL A 59 25.70 7.05 30.35
CA VAL A 59 25.35 5.98 29.39
C VAL A 59 23.96 6.21 28.84
N VAL A 60 22.98 6.46 29.71
CA VAL A 60 21.60 6.80 29.30
C VAL A 60 21.62 8.01 28.37
N LEU A 61 22.28 9.11 28.74
CA LEU A 61 22.35 10.31 27.92
C LEU A 61 22.95 10.03 26.53
N VAL A 62 24.09 9.34 26.46
CA VAL A 62 24.72 9.01 25.18
C VAL A 62 23.82 8.10 24.33
N THR A 63 23.23 7.06 24.91
CA THR A 63 22.32 6.17 24.19
C THR A 63 21.05 6.88 23.71
N THR A 64 20.46 7.75 24.54
CA THR A 64 19.32 8.59 24.16
C THR A 64 19.68 9.57 23.06
N THR A 65 20.83 10.24 23.12
CA THR A 65 21.29 11.15 22.06
C THR A 65 21.53 10.41 20.76
N LEU A 66 22.17 9.24 20.79
CA LEU A 66 22.38 8.40 19.61
C LEU A 66 21.05 7.93 19.01
N PHE A 67 20.09 7.54 19.85
CA PHE A 67 18.76 7.16 19.40
C PHE A 67 18.04 8.33 18.72
N ILE A 68 18.04 9.52 19.34
CA ILE A 68 17.45 10.73 18.74
C ILE A 68 18.14 11.06 17.42
N ALA A 69 19.47 11.01 17.36
CA ALA A 69 20.22 11.27 16.14
C ALA A 69 19.88 10.26 15.02
N ALA A 70 19.72 8.98 15.37
CA ALA A 70 19.30 7.95 14.42
C ALA A 70 17.87 8.19 13.91
N VAL A 71 16.94 8.59 14.79
CA VAL A 71 15.56 8.94 14.41
C VAL A 71 15.54 10.16 13.49
N VAL A 72 16.27 11.23 13.83
CA VAL A 72 16.37 12.43 12.99
C VAL A 72 17.00 12.09 11.63
N GLY A 73 18.08 11.31 11.62
CA GLY A 73 18.72 10.84 10.40
C GLY A 73 17.78 10.00 9.53
N PHE A 74 16.99 9.13 10.14
CA PHE A 74 15.97 8.34 9.46
C PHE A 74 14.88 9.22 8.82
N PHE A 75 14.32 10.19 9.54
CA PHE A 75 13.32 11.11 8.98
C PHE A 75 13.91 11.99 7.88
N ALA A 76 15.15 12.46 8.03
CA ALA A 76 15.85 13.22 6.99
C ALA A 76 16.05 12.37 5.73
N TYR A 77 16.51 11.12 5.87
CA TYR A 77 16.66 10.18 4.77
C TYR A 77 15.32 9.90 4.08
N ALA A 78 14.27 9.58 4.84
CA ALA A 78 12.94 9.29 4.30
C ALA A 78 12.38 10.51 3.55
N THR A 79 12.48 11.70 4.14
CA THR A 79 12.02 12.95 3.53
C THR A 79 12.76 13.25 2.22
N ILE A 80 14.10 13.18 2.22
CA ILE A 80 14.88 13.41 1.00
C ILE A 80 14.55 12.36 -0.05
N SER A 81 14.44 11.09 0.33
CA SER A 81 14.20 10.01 -0.61
C SER A 81 12.80 10.04 -1.23
N LEU A 82 11.79 10.44 -0.47
CA LEU A 82 10.41 10.56 -0.95
C LEU A 82 10.23 11.83 -1.78
N TYR A 83 10.59 13.01 -1.28
CA TYR A 83 10.23 14.27 -1.92
C TYR A 83 11.23 14.74 -2.97
N ARG A 84 12.53 14.48 -2.77
CA ARG A 84 13.59 14.93 -3.70
C ARG A 84 13.96 13.84 -4.69
N LEU A 85 14.17 12.60 -4.22
CA LEU A 85 14.56 11.48 -5.08
C LEU A 85 13.36 10.74 -5.70
N LYS A 86 12.13 11.00 -5.22
CA LYS A 86 10.89 10.36 -5.71
C LYS A 86 11.00 8.83 -5.75
N SER A 87 11.64 8.26 -4.74
CA SER A 87 11.92 6.83 -4.67
C SER A 87 10.65 6.03 -4.44
N HIS A 88 10.53 4.90 -5.13
CA HIS A 88 9.40 3.98 -5.10
C HIS A 88 9.81 2.59 -4.57
N SER A 89 10.88 2.54 -3.77
CA SER A 89 11.41 1.29 -3.23
C SER A 89 10.43 0.60 -2.28
N ALA A 90 10.53 -0.73 -2.18
CA ALA A 90 9.71 -1.51 -1.25
C ALA A 90 9.93 -1.08 0.21
N PHE A 91 11.15 -0.68 0.58
CA PHE A 91 11.48 -0.15 1.89
C PHE A 91 10.68 1.12 2.21
N LEU A 92 10.73 2.13 1.33
CA LEU A 92 10.01 3.39 1.58
C LEU A 92 8.50 3.20 1.56
N TYR A 93 7.98 2.28 0.76
CA TYR A 93 6.57 1.90 0.84
C TYR A 93 6.20 1.33 2.22
N GLY A 94 7.05 0.47 2.80
CA GLY A 94 6.86 -0.02 4.16
C GLY A 94 6.91 1.11 5.20
N VAL A 95 7.84 2.06 5.04
CA VAL A 95 7.92 3.25 5.91
C VAL A 95 6.64 4.08 5.83
N THR A 96 6.13 4.36 4.63
CA THR A 96 4.94 5.22 4.46
C THR A 96 3.64 4.56 4.92
N ARG A 97 3.58 3.23 5.02
CA ARG A 97 2.46 2.50 5.64
C ARG A 97 2.34 2.75 7.14
N VAL A 98 3.46 3.00 7.82
CA VAL A 98 3.49 3.27 9.26
C VAL A 98 3.49 4.78 9.54
N LEU A 99 4.27 5.53 8.77
CA LEU A 99 4.44 6.97 8.91
C LEU A 99 3.73 7.71 7.77
N PRO A 100 2.69 8.52 8.05
CA PRO A 100 1.82 9.10 7.03
C PRO A 100 2.44 10.36 6.39
N PHE A 101 3.54 10.19 5.66
CA PHE A 101 4.08 11.26 4.82
C PHE A 101 3.04 11.69 3.79
N PRO A 102 2.74 12.99 3.60
CA PRO A 102 1.77 13.43 2.61
C PRO A 102 2.40 13.58 1.21
N VAL A 103 1.73 13.16 0.15
CA VAL A 103 2.14 13.44 -1.24
C VAL A 103 1.45 14.67 -1.82
N ALA A 104 0.26 14.96 -1.32
CA ALA A 104 -0.52 16.12 -1.69
C ALA A 104 -1.41 16.54 -0.52
N ARG A 105 -2.03 17.72 -0.66
CA ARG A 105 -3.10 18.20 0.18
C ARG A 105 -4.27 18.59 -0.71
N ALA A 106 -5.35 17.83 -0.65
CA ALA A 106 -6.60 18.08 -1.37
C ALA A 106 -7.53 18.87 -0.45
N GLY A 107 -7.58 20.19 -0.62
CA GLY A 107 -8.30 21.09 0.29
C GLY A 107 -7.81 21.00 1.74
N GLY A 108 -8.71 20.58 2.63
CA GLY A 108 -8.42 20.39 4.05
C GLY A 108 -7.71 19.08 4.40
N GLN A 109 -7.67 18.11 3.49
CA GLN A 109 -7.21 16.75 3.79
C GLN A 109 -5.84 16.45 3.18
N PHE A 110 -4.97 15.83 3.97
CA PHE A 110 -3.70 15.29 3.47
C PHE A 110 -3.94 13.99 2.70
N VAL A 111 -3.31 13.88 1.54
CA VAL A 111 -3.25 12.64 0.75
C VAL A 111 -1.96 11.93 1.11
N ALA A 112 -2.05 10.71 1.64
CA ALA A 112 -0.89 9.94 2.04
C ALA A 112 -0.02 9.54 0.84
N TYR A 113 1.29 9.62 0.99
CA TYR A 113 2.29 9.18 0.01
C TYR A 113 2.25 7.66 -0.18
N GLU A 114 1.84 6.93 0.85
CA GLU A 114 1.53 5.51 0.73
C GLU A 114 0.47 5.24 -0.35
N ASN A 115 -0.61 6.02 -0.45
CA ASN A 115 -1.62 5.84 -1.49
C ASN A 115 -0.97 5.98 -2.88
N TYR A 116 -0.10 6.97 -3.05
CA TYR A 116 0.59 7.19 -4.32
C TYR A 116 1.52 6.03 -4.67
N LEU A 117 2.29 5.52 -3.70
CA LEU A 117 3.16 4.37 -3.92
C LEU A 117 2.37 3.08 -4.14
N PHE A 118 1.21 2.92 -3.51
CA PHE A 118 0.28 1.82 -3.75
C PHE A 118 -0.13 1.78 -5.23
N GLU A 119 -0.60 2.91 -5.76
CA GLU A 119 -1.00 3.08 -7.17
C GLU A 119 0.19 3.11 -8.15
N LEU A 120 1.39 3.46 -7.71
CA LEU A 120 2.56 3.38 -8.61
C LEU A 120 3.07 1.93 -8.71
N LYS A 121 3.09 1.21 -7.59
CA LYS A 121 3.66 -0.14 -7.51
C LYS A 121 2.85 -1.16 -8.29
N HIS A 122 1.51 -1.10 -8.25
CA HIS A 122 0.71 -2.03 -9.04
C HIS A 122 0.84 -1.79 -10.55
N TYR A 123 0.99 -0.53 -11.01
CA TYR A 123 1.31 -0.24 -12.42
C TYR A 123 2.65 -0.82 -12.81
N ILE A 124 3.70 -0.55 -12.02
CA ILE A 124 5.04 -1.09 -12.29
C ILE A 124 4.99 -2.63 -12.35
N HIS A 125 4.36 -3.27 -11.36
CA HIS A 125 4.27 -4.74 -11.28
C HIS A 125 3.56 -5.32 -12.50
N TYR A 126 2.39 -4.78 -12.87
CA TYR A 126 1.63 -5.27 -14.02
C TYR A 126 2.43 -5.14 -15.32
N TYR A 127 2.96 -3.95 -15.63
CA TYR A 127 3.65 -3.73 -16.91
C TYR A 127 5.00 -4.43 -17.00
N GLN A 128 5.73 -4.55 -15.88
CA GLN A 128 6.99 -5.28 -15.84
C GLN A 128 6.76 -6.79 -15.99
N ASN A 129 5.76 -7.36 -15.31
CA ASN A 129 5.58 -8.81 -15.30
C ASN A 129 4.75 -9.33 -16.46
N GLN A 130 3.69 -8.61 -16.86
CA GLN A 130 2.76 -9.02 -17.92
C GLN A 130 3.22 -8.54 -19.29
N GLN A 131 3.67 -7.29 -19.41
CA GLN A 131 4.11 -6.72 -20.70
C GLN A 131 5.63 -6.78 -20.91
N LYS A 132 6.38 -7.30 -19.93
CA LYS A 132 7.86 -7.40 -19.97
C LYS A 132 8.53 -6.05 -20.25
N LEU A 133 7.91 -4.96 -19.80
CA LEU A 133 8.44 -3.61 -19.99
C LEU A 133 9.68 -3.40 -19.10
N ASP A 134 10.78 -2.96 -19.72
CA ASP A 134 11.98 -2.53 -18.98
C ASP A 134 11.93 -1.02 -18.70
N PHE A 135 11.71 -0.67 -17.43
CA PHE A 135 11.69 0.72 -16.95
C PHE A 135 13.06 1.41 -16.99
N ASN A 136 14.15 0.69 -17.29
CA ASN A 136 15.49 1.27 -17.48
C ASN A 136 15.77 1.68 -18.93
N SER A 137 14.89 1.35 -19.87
CA SER A 137 14.95 1.86 -21.24
C SER A 137 14.43 3.30 -21.33
N ASP A 138 14.72 4.01 -22.44
CA ASP A 138 14.19 5.37 -22.66
C ASP A 138 12.65 5.39 -22.70
N SER A 139 12.04 4.46 -23.44
CA SER A 139 10.58 4.33 -23.54
C SER A 139 9.97 3.93 -22.18
N GLY A 140 10.61 3.01 -21.46
CA GLY A 140 10.18 2.61 -20.12
C GLY A 140 10.22 3.78 -19.13
N ARG A 141 11.26 4.63 -19.16
CA ARG A 141 11.32 5.84 -18.33
C ARG A 141 10.19 6.82 -18.64
N GLN A 142 9.84 7.00 -19.91
CA GLN A 142 8.72 7.85 -20.31
C GLN A 142 7.39 7.29 -19.81
N GLN A 143 7.14 5.98 -19.99
CA GLN A 143 5.95 5.34 -19.46
C GLN A 143 5.86 5.41 -17.94
N LEU A 144 6.99 5.27 -17.24
CA LEU A 144 7.04 5.43 -15.78
C LEU A 144 6.63 6.85 -15.36
N ALA A 145 7.06 7.89 -16.10
CA ALA A 145 6.64 9.26 -15.82
C ALA A 145 5.12 9.44 -15.96
N GLU A 146 4.51 8.85 -16.98
CA GLU A 146 3.06 8.84 -17.15
C GLU A 146 2.34 8.07 -16.04
N PHE A 147 2.86 6.92 -15.61
CA PHE A 147 2.30 6.18 -14.48
C PHE A 147 2.41 6.95 -13.17
N LYS A 148 3.50 7.68 -12.94
CA LYS A 148 3.64 8.58 -11.78
C LYS A 148 2.59 9.68 -11.81
N LYS A 149 2.36 10.30 -12.97
CA LYS A 149 1.31 11.31 -13.12
C LYS A 149 -0.08 10.73 -12.85
N ARG A 150 -0.41 9.61 -13.49
CA ARG A 150 -1.70 8.92 -13.33
C ARG A 150 -1.95 8.50 -11.88
N ALA A 151 -0.96 7.92 -11.21
CA ALA A 151 -1.07 7.53 -9.81
C ALA A 151 -1.31 8.74 -8.90
N LEU A 152 -0.61 9.86 -9.14
CA LEU A 152 -0.80 11.09 -8.37
C LEU A 152 -2.20 11.69 -8.58
N ASP A 153 -2.63 11.81 -9.83
CA ASP A 153 -3.96 12.33 -10.18
C ASP A 153 -5.06 11.44 -9.58
N LYS A 154 -4.89 10.11 -9.66
CA LYS A 154 -5.82 9.15 -9.06
C LYS A 154 -5.97 9.34 -7.57
N VAL A 155 -4.88 9.38 -6.80
CA VAL A 155 -4.98 9.46 -5.33
C VAL A 155 -5.50 10.81 -4.85
N VAL A 156 -5.27 11.87 -5.62
CA VAL A 156 -5.86 13.19 -5.38
C VAL A 156 -7.37 13.15 -5.67
N ASN A 157 -7.79 12.57 -6.80
CA ASN A 157 -9.21 12.38 -7.11
C ASN A 157 -9.92 11.53 -6.05
N ASP A 158 -9.30 10.42 -5.63
CA ASP A 158 -9.84 9.54 -4.60
C ASP A 158 -10.05 10.26 -3.26
N ALA A 159 -9.17 11.21 -2.93
CA ALA A 159 -9.36 12.06 -1.75
C ALA A 159 -10.59 12.97 -1.86
N TYR A 160 -10.78 13.61 -3.03
CA TYR A 160 -11.98 14.42 -3.28
C TYR A 160 -13.26 13.58 -3.33
N ILE A 161 -13.21 12.38 -3.91
CA ILE A 161 -14.34 11.43 -3.92
C ILE A 161 -14.72 11.07 -2.49
N LYS A 162 -13.76 10.78 -1.61
CA LYS A 162 -14.05 10.50 -0.19
C LYS A 162 -14.65 11.69 0.53
N GLN A 163 -14.18 12.91 0.25
CA GLN A 163 -14.75 14.13 0.81
C GLN A 163 -16.20 14.32 0.36
N LEU A 164 -16.46 14.20 -0.95
CA LEU A 164 -17.80 14.33 -1.53
C LEU A 164 -18.74 13.22 -1.04
N ALA A 165 -18.27 11.97 -0.98
CA ALA A 165 -19.04 10.86 -0.43
C ALA A 165 -19.42 11.11 1.03
N LYS A 166 -18.49 11.63 1.85
CA LYS A 166 -18.79 12.01 3.23
C LYS A 166 -19.84 13.12 3.31
N GLU A 167 -19.74 14.15 2.46
CA GLU A 167 -20.73 15.23 2.38
C GLU A 167 -22.12 14.71 1.99
N LYS A 168 -22.18 13.78 1.02
CA LYS A 168 -23.42 13.18 0.53
C LYS A 168 -23.91 11.99 1.39
N GLY A 169 -23.22 11.65 2.48
CA GLY A 169 -23.57 10.53 3.35
C GLY A 169 -23.42 9.14 2.70
N VAL A 170 -22.64 9.01 1.63
CA VAL A 170 -22.39 7.76 0.92
C VAL A 170 -21.25 7.00 1.58
N THR A 171 -21.49 5.74 1.92
CA THR A 171 -20.50 4.85 2.54
C THR A 171 -20.56 3.45 1.93
N VAL A 172 -19.47 2.69 2.08
CA VAL A 172 -19.36 1.28 1.67
C VAL A 172 -19.02 0.45 2.90
N THR A 173 -19.83 -0.57 3.15
CA THR A 173 -19.66 -1.50 4.27
C THR A 173 -18.76 -2.67 3.90
N ASP A 174 -18.17 -3.33 4.90
CA ASP A 174 -17.38 -4.53 4.67
C ASP A 174 -18.19 -5.68 4.08
N LYS A 175 -19.50 -5.73 4.38
CA LYS A 175 -20.42 -6.71 3.81
C LYS A 175 -20.55 -6.55 2.30
N GLU A 176 -20.67 -5.30 1.82
CA GLU A 176 -20.72 -5.01 0.39
C GLU A 176 -19.41 -5.39 -0.31
N VAL A 177 -18.26 -5.05 0.28
CA VAL A 177 -16.94 -5.44 -0.25
C VAL A 177 -16.80 -6.97 -0.30
N ASN A 178 -17.23 -7.68 0.75
CA ASN A 178 -17.19 -9.15 0.78
C ASN A 178 -18.08 -9.77 -0.29
N ALA A 179 -19.29 -9.26 -0.46
CA ALA A 179 -20.21 -9.73 -1.49
C ALA A 179 -19.61 -9.54 -2.89
N GLU A 180 -19.05 -8.37 -3.16
CA GLU A 180 -18.43 -8.06 -4.45
C GLU A 180 -17.19 -8.92 -4.73
N ILE A 181 -16.38 -9.25 -3.71
CA ILE A 181 -15.27 -10.22 -3.87
C ILE A 181 -15.79 -11.59 -4.32
N GLN A 182 -16.89 -12.07 -3.75
CA GLN A 182 -17.46 -13.36 -4.15
C GLN A 182 -17.96 -13.32 -5.60
N ILE A 183 -18.55 -12.21 -6.00
CA ILE A 183 -18.96 -11.96 -7.39
C ILE A 183 -17.76 -12.00 -8.33
N VAL A 184 -16.72 -11.23 -8.05
CA VAL A 184 -15.51 -11.16 -8.87
C VAL A 184 -14.85 -12.54 -8.98
N ARG A 185 -14.79 -13.31 -7.89
CA ARG A 185 -14.25 -14.68 -7.89
C ARG A 185 -15.07 -15.62 -8.74
N ALA A 186 -16.40 -15.56 -8.63
CA ALA A 186 -17.31 -16.40 -9.42
C ALA A 186 -17.20 -16.08 -10.91
N GLN A 187 -17.25 -14.80 -11.28
CA GLN A 187 -17.08 -14.35 -12.66
C GLN A 187 -15.73 -14.81 -13.22
N ASN A 188 -14.65 -14.64 -12.45
CA ASN A 188 -13.30 -15.03 -12.88
C ASN A 188 -13.00 -16.52 -12.75
N ARG A 189 -13.96 -17.35 -12.30
CA ARG A 189 -13.81 -18.80 -12.08
C ARG A 189 -12.64 -19.14 -11.15
N LEU A 190 -12.35 -18.27 -10.20
CA LEU A 190 -11.26 -18.44 -9.23
C LEU A 190 -11.62 -19.40 -8.08
N GLY A 191 -12.86 -19.93 -8.09
CA GLY A 191 -13.36 -20.86 -7.10
C GLY A 191 -13.45 -20.27 -5.69
N GLY A 192 -13.76 -21.13 -4.72
CA GLY A 192 -13.84 -20.77 -3.29
C GLY A 192 -12.51 -20.82 -2.54
N SER A 193 -11.39 -21.18 -3.20
CA SER A 193 -10.07 -21.23 -2.56
C SER A 193 -9.49 -19.83 -2.38
N ASP A 194 -9.32 -19.40 -1.13
CA ASP A 194 -8.70 -18.11 -0.82
C ASP A 194 -7.25 -18.06 -1.28
N LYS A 195 -6.57 -19.21 -1.30
CA LYS A 195 -5.18 -19.30 -1.73
C LYS A 195 -5.03 -19.01 -3.22
N VAL A 196 -5.88 -19.61 -4.05
CA VAL A 196 -5.89 -19.35 -5.50
C VAL A 196 -6.16 -17.88 -5.79
N PHE A 197 -7.12 -17.30 -5.07
CA PHE A 197 -7.45 -15.88 -5.22
C PHE A 197 -6.27 -14.98 -4.83
N GLU A 198 -5.62 -15.25 -3.69
CA GLU A 198 -4.43 -14.52 -3.23
C GLU A 198 -3.28 -14.63 -4.25
N ASP A 199 -3.01 -15.83 -4.76
CA ASP A 199 -1.91 -16.08 -5.69
C ASP A 199 -2.13 -15.33 -7.02
N VAL A 200 -3.36 -15.32 -7.54
CA VAL A 200 -3.71 -14.55 -8.74
C VAL A 200 -3.56 -13.05 -8.51
N LEU A 201 -4.02 -12.52 -7.38
CA LEU A 201 -3.84 -11.09 -7.05
C LEU A 201 -2.37 -10.71 -6.96
N LYS A 202 -1.55 -11.56 -6.32
CA LYS A 202 -0.12 -11.34 -6.18
C LYS A 202 0.60 -11.41 -7.51
N GLU A 203 0.26 -12.37 -8.37
CA GLU A 203 0.89 -12.55 -9.68
C GLU A 203 0.58 -11.40 -10.63
N TYR A 204 -0.70 -11.03 -10.78
CA TYR A 204 -1.12 -10.02 -11.74
C TYR A 204 -0.92 -8.58 -11.26
N TRP A 205 -1.17 -8.32 -9.98
CA TRP A 205 -1.25 -6.96 -9.44
C TRP A 205 -0.20 -6.66 -8.36
N GLY A 206 0.48 -7.68 -7.84
CA GLY A 206 1.38 -7.54 -6.70
C GLY A 206 0.65 -7.21 -5.40
N TRP A 207 -0.64 -7.54 -5.34
CA TRP A 207 -1.54 -7.20 -4.24
C TRP A 207 -1.80 -8.37 -3.31
N SER A 208 -1.95 -8.06 -2.03
CA SER A 208 -2.62 -8.95 -1.07
C SER A 208 -4.15 -8.87 -1.22
N VAL A 209 -4.86 -9.78 -0.55
CA VAL A 209 -6.33 -9.70 -0.47
C VAL A 209 -6.78 -8.38 0.16
N ASP A 210 -6.09 -7.87 1.18
CA ASP A 210 -6.43 -6.59 1.82
C ASP A 210 -6.21 -5.39 0.90
N ASP A 211 -5.16 -5.43 0.07
CA ASP A 211 -4.91 -4.42 -0.96
C ASP A 211 -6.04 -4.40 -1.99
N PHE A 212 -6.48 -5.57 -2.45
CA PHE A 212 -7.63 -5.69 -3.33
C PHE A 212 -8.92 -5.18 -2.67
N ARG A 213 -9.19 -5.56 -1.42
CA ARG A 213 -10.34 -5.08 -0.63
C ARG A 213 -10.38 -3.56 -0.55
N ARG A 214 -9.22 -2.93 -0.32
CA ARG A 214 -9.08 -1.49 -0.26
C ARG A 214 -9.41 -0.83 -1.60
N SER A 215 -8.83 -1.35 -2.69
CA SER A 215 -9.09 -0.85 -4.04
C SER A 215 -10.56 -1.00 -4.41
N LEU A 216 -11.14 -2.18 -4.19
CA LEU A 216 -12.54 -2.47 -4.46
C LEU A 216 -13.49 -1.60 -3.64
N ARG A 217 -13.16 -1.29 -2.38
CA ARG A 217 -13.97 -0.36 -1.56
C ARG A 217 -13.99 1.04 -2.18
N GLN A 218 -12.87 1.51 -2.72
CA GLN A 218 -12.80 2.81 -3.39
C GLN A 218 -13.64 2.81 -4.67
N GLU A 219 -13.58 1.72 -5.43
CA GLU A 219 -14.39 1.50 -6.63
C GLU A 219 -15.90 1.55 -6.32
N LEU A 220 -16.33 0.73 -5.35
CA LEU A 220 -17.72 0.68 -4.90
C LEU A 220 -18.19 2.03 -4.35
N LEU A 221 -17.32 2.80 -3.70
CA LEU A 221 -17.66 4.13 -3.19
C LEU A 221 -18.00 5.07 -4.36
N THR A 222 -17.18 5.04 -5.41
CA THR A 222 -17.42 5.82 -6.63
C THR A 222 -18.73 5.40 -7.30
N GLN A 223 -18.94 4.09 -7.51
CA GLN A 223 -20.16 3.56 -8.12
C GLN A 223 -21.43 3.93 -7.34
N LYS A 224 -21.38 3.91 -6.00
CA LYS A 224 -22.50 4.34 -5.15
C LYS A 224 -22.71 5.86 -5.16
N LEU A 225 -21.65 6.63 -5.39
CA LEU A 225 -21.71 8.08 -5.42
C LEU A 225 -22.30 8.61 -6.74
N LEU A 226 -22.03 7.96 -7.86
CA LEU A 226 -22.45 8.41 -9.20
C LEU A 226 -23.95 8.73 -9.30
N PRO A 227 -24.90 7.85 -8.88
CA PRO A 227 -26.33 8.16 -8.90
C PRO A 227 -26.72 9.36 -8.04
N VAL A 228 -25.95 9.65 -6.99
CA VAL A 228 -26.23 10.74 -6.04
C VAL A 228 -25.78 12.09 -6.61
N VAL A 229 -24.65 12.11 -7.33
CA VAL A 229 -24.09 13.33 -7.91
C VAL A 229 -24.59 13.60 -9.33
N ASP A 230 -25.20 12.61 -9.97
CA ASP A 230 -25.82 12.72 -11.29
C ASP A 230 -27.31 12.32 -11.26
N PRO A 231 -28.16 13.11 -10.58
CA PRO A 231 -29.60 12.82 -10.50
C PRO A 231 -30.28 12.94 -11.87
N GLY A 232 -29.67 13.61 -12.85
CA GLY A 232 -30.21 13.74 -14.20
C GLY A 232 -30.26 12.39 -14.94
N VAL A 233 -29.20 11.59 -14.82
CA VAL A 233 -29.18 10.23 -15.38
C VAL A 233 -30.21 9.34 -14.68
N VAL A 234 -30.35 9.44 -13.36
CA VAL A 234 -31.37 8.71 -12.59
C VAL A 234 -32.79 9.07 -13.03
N ALA A 235 -33.07 10.37 -13.18
CA ALA A 235 -34.37 10.84 -13.64
C ALA A 235 -34.70 10.32 -15.05
N ARG A 236 -33.72 10.36 -15.97
CA ARG A 236 -33.90 9.85 -17.34
C ARG A 236 -34.19 8.34 -17.37
N ALA A 237 -33.48 7.56 -16.56
CA ALA A 237 -33.75 6.12 -16.42
C ALA A 237 -35.16 5.86 -15.87
N ASN A 238 -35.58 6.61 -14.85
CA ASN A 238 -36.92 6.49 -14.29
C ASN A 238 -38.02 6.88 -15.29
N THR A 239 -37.84 7.93 -16.09
CA THR A 239 -38.78 8.30 -17.15
C THR A 239 -38.93 7.18 -18.18
N ALA A 240 -37.82 6.61 -18.65
CA ALA A 240 -37.86 5.48 -19.58
C ALA A 240 -38.59 4.28 -18.96
N LYS A 241 -38.34 3.98 -17.67
CA LYS A 241 -39.03 2.92 -16.96
C LYS A 241 -40.54 3.16 -16.85
N GLN A 242 -40.96 4.39 -16.60
CA GLN A 242 -42.38 4.76 -16.55
C GLN A 242 -43.07 4.58 -17.92
N GLU A 243 -42.40 4.92 -19.03
CA GLU A 243 -42.93 4.65 -20.38
C GLU A 243 -43.12 3.14 -20.62
N LEU A 244 -42.14 2.32 -20.21
CA LEU A 244 -42.23 0.86 -20.30
C LEU A 244 -43.36 0.28 -19.44
N ASP A 245 -43.54 0.78 -18.23
CA ASP A 245 -44.63 0.37 -17.33
C ASP A 245 -46.01 0.78 -17.86
N SER A 246 -46.06 1.82 -18.67
CA SER A 246 -47.28 2.26 -19.37
C SER A 246 -47.56 1.46 -20.65
N GLY A 247 -46.75 0.43 -20.95
CA GLY A 247 -46.93 -0.47 -22.09
C GLY A 247 -46.22 -0.03 -23.37
N ALA A 248 -45.30 0.94 -23.31
CA ALA A 248 -44.50 1.31 -24.47
C ALA A 248 -43.66 0.13 -24.99
N ASN A 249 -43.43 0.08 -26.30
CA ASN A 249 -42.58 -0.94 -26.91
C ASN A 249 -41.12 -0.75 -26.45
N PHE A 250 -40.51 -1.82 -25.95
CA PHE A 250 -39.14 -1.77 -25.42
C PHE A 250 -38.11 -1.28 -26.44
N ALA A 251 -38.23 -1.69 -27.70
CA ALA A 251 -37.28 -1.32 -28.75
C ALA A 251 -37.33 0.18 -29.06
N GLU A 252 -38.54 0.79 -29.05
CA GLU A 252 -38.71 2.22 -29.25
C GLU A 252 -38.15 3.04 -28.07
N VAL A 253 -38.38 2.57 -26.84
CA VAL A 253 -37.79 3.22 -25.65
C VAL A 253 -36.26 3.08 -25.67
N ALA A 254 -35.73 1.92 -26.09
CA ALA A 254 -34.28 1.72 -26.23
C ALA A 254 -33.68 2.69 -27.24
N LYS A 255 -34.30 2.83 -28.42
CA LYS A 255 -33.86 3.78 -29.45
C LYS A 255 -33.86 5.23 -28.94
N LYS A 256 -34.92 5.62 -28.24
CA LYS A 256 -35.10 6.98 -27.69
C LYS A 256 -34.13 7.30 -26.55
N TYR A 257 -33.91 6.38 -25.62
CA TYR A 257 -33.25 6.67 -24.35
C TYR A 257 -31.86 6.07 -24.16
N SER A 258 -31.57 4.93 -24.80
CA SER A 258 -30.32 4.20 -24.54
C SER A 258 -29.11 4.99 -25.04
N ASP A 259 -28.08 5.00 -24.19
CA ASP A 259 -26.74 5.50 -24.52
C ASP A 259 -25.87 4.42 -25.16
N ASP A 260 -26.31 3.15 -25.19
CA ASP A 260 -25.60 2.10 -25.92
C ASP A 260 -25.84 2.25 -27.42
N LEU A 261 -24.94 2.96 -28.08
CA LEU A 261 -24.96 3.20 -29.52
C LEU A 261 -24.89 1.91 -30.36
N SER A 262 -24.41 0.80 -29.79
CA SER A 262 -24.25 -0.45 -30.53
C SER A 262 -25.56 -1.23 -30.66
N THR A 263 -26.43 -1.18 -29.64
CA THR A 263 -27.68 -1.96 -29.62
C THR A 263 -28.94 -1.11 -29.72
N LYS A 264 -28.87 0.21 -29.43
CA LYS A 264 -30.07 1.07 -29.37
C LYS A 264 -30.91 1.07 -30.65
N GLU A 265 -30.28 1.03 -31.82
CA GLU A 265 -30.98 1.02 -33.11
C GLU A 265 -31.60 -0.35 -33.43
N ASN A 266 -31.15 -1.41 -32.74
CA ASN A 266 -31.69 -2.76 -32.83
C ASN A 266 -32.53 -3.12 -31.59
N GLY A 267 -33.25 -2.13 -31.04
CA GLY A 267 -34.16 -2.33 -29.92
C GLY A 267 -33.50 -2.71 -28.58
N GLY A 268 -32.19 -2.50 -28.47
CA GLY A 268 -31.41 -2.86 -27.29
C GLY A 268 -31.08 -4.35 -27.18
N GLU A 269 -31.38 -5.18 -28.18
CA GLU A 269 -31.13 -6.62 -28.09
C GLU A 269 -29.63 -6.92 -28.02
N TYR A 270 -29.22 -7.75 -27.06
CA TYR A 270 -27.86 -8.30 -27.04
C TYR A 270 -27.66 -9.21 -28.25
N GLY A 271 -26.50 -9.11 -28.91
CA GLY A 271 -26.16 -9.92 -30.09
C GLY A 271 -25.93 -11.40 -29.81
N TYR A 272 -26.05 -11.85 -28.55
CA TYR A 272 -25.87 -13.23 -28.13
C TYR A 272 -26.75 -13.55 -26.91
N PRO A 273 -27.11 -14.84 -26.68
CA PRO A 273 -27.80 -15.24 -25.46
C PRO A 273 -26.91 -15.13 -24.22
N ILE A 274 -27.48 -14.62 -23.13
CA ILE A 274 -26.80 -14.42 -21.84
C ILE A 274 -26.92 -15.68 -20.99
N ASN A 275 -25.81 -16.12 -20.38
CA ASN A 275 -25.81 -17.15 -19.34
C ASN A 275 -25.28 -16.56 -18.02
N LYS A 276 -25.47 -17.27 -16.90
CA LYS A 276 -25.04 -16.80 -15.56
C LYS A 276 -23.53 -16.60 -15.41
N THR A 277 -22.72 -17.14 -16.31
CA THR A 277 -21.26 -17.01 -16.30
C THR A 277 -20.74 -15.95 -17.26
N ASN A 278 -21.64 -15.17 -17.89
CA ASN A 278 -21.25 -14.09 -18.78
C ASN A 278 -20.43 -13.03 -18.01
N ARG A 279 -19.31 -12.61 -18.59
CA ARG A 279 -18.36 -11.65 -18.00
C ARG A 279 -18.50 -10.24 -18.55
N ASP A 280 -19.24 -10.07 -19.64
CA ASP A 280 -19.43 -8.79 -20.32
C ASP A 280 -20.51 -7.94 -19.64
N LEU A 281 -21.35 -8.57 -18.78
CA LEU A 281 -22.41 -7.91 -18.04
C LEU A 281 -22.03 -7.80 -16.56
N SER A 282 -22.51 -6.75 -15.90
CA SER A 282 -22.40 -6.64 -14.45
C SER A 282 -23.12 -7.80 -13.77
N ALA A 283 -22.68 -8.15 -12.56
CA ALA A 283 -23.33 -9.21 -11.80
C ALA A 283 -24.75 -8.82 -11.39
N GLN A 284 -24.96 -7.53 -11.12
CA GLN A 284 -26.25 -6.94 -10.79
C GLN A 284 -27.22 -7.06 -11.97
N THR A 285 -26.76 -6.77 -13.19
CA THR A 285 -27.51 -6.94 -14.45
C THR A 285 -27.86 -8.41 -14.66
N THR A 286 -26.89 -9.31 -14.52
CA THR A 286 -27.10 -10.76 -14.71
C THR A 286 -28.08 -11.31 -13.67
N ASP A 287 -27.92 -10.98 -12.39
CA ASP A 287 -28.82 -11.42 -11.32
C ASP A 287 -30.25 -10.90 -11.52
N ALA A 288 -30.41 -9.64 -11.92
CA ALA A 288 -31.72 -9.07 -12.25
C ALA A 288 -32.37 -9.80 -13.44
N LEU A 289 -31.62 -10.02 -14.53
CA LEU A 289 -32.12 -10.69 -15.72
C LEU A 289 -32.63 -12.10 -15.44
N PHE A 290 -31.88 -12.90 -14.67
CA PHE A 290 -32.25 -14.28 -14.35
C PHE A 290 -33.41 -14.42 -13.35
N LYS A 291 -33.89 -13.31 -12.77
CA LYS A 291 -35.11 -13.26 -11.96
C LYS A 291 -36.36 -12.95 -12.79
N LEU A 292 -36.20 -12.51 -14.05
CA LEU A 292 -37.30 -12.17 -14.94
C LEU A 292 -37.83 -13.41 -15.66
N GLN A 293 -39.15 -13.50 -15.80
CA GLN A 293 -39.78 -14.43 -16.74
C GLN A 293 -39.71 -13.89 -18.18
N PRO A 294 -39.81 -14.75 -19.21
CA PRO A 294 -39.90 -14.31 -20.59
C PRO A 294 -40.99 -13.24 -20.79
N GLY A 295 -40.63 -12.16 -21.50
CA GLY A 295 -41.46 -10.98 -21.73
C GLY A 295 -41.35 -9.89 -20.65
N GLN A 296 -40.84 -10.19 -19.45
CA GLN A 296 -40.76 -9.22 -18.35
C GLN A 296 -39.60 -8.24 -18.49
N VAL A 297 -39.79 -7.07 -17.87
CA VAL A 297 -38.83 -5.96 -17.81
C VAL A 297 -38.42 -5.72 -16.35
N SER A 298 -37.13 -5.51 -16.10
CA SER A 298 -36.59 -5.24 -14.77
C SER A 298 -36.95 -3.85 -14.25
N ALA A 299 -36.77 -3.64 -12.95
CA ALA A 299 -36.55 -2.29 -12.41
C ALA A 299 -35.29 -1.63 -13.01
N VAL A 300 -35.07 -0.35 -12.71
CA VAL A 300 -33.78 0.30 -13.01
C VAL A 300 -32.70 -0.35 -12.13
N VAL A 301 -31.75 -1.01 -12.77
CA VAL A 301 -30.63 -1.70 -12.14
C VAL A 301 -29.43 -0.76 -12.11
N ASN A 302 -28.74 -0.66 -10.97
CA ASN A 302 -27.43 -0.02 -10.92
C ASN A 302 -26.36 -1.06 -11.25
N ALA A 303 -25.74 -0.91 -12.42
CA ALA A 303 -24.70 -1.80 -12.93
C ALA A 303 -23.28 -1.27 -12.63
N GLY A 304 -23.16 -0.32 -11.70
CA GLY A 304 -21.91 0.28 -11.22
C GLY A 304 -21.66 1.65 -11.84
N TYR A 305 -21.34 1.68 -13.12
CA TYR A 305 -21.00 2.91 -13.87
C TYR A 305 -22.10 3.41 -14.80
N ASN A 306 -23.17 2.65 -14.92
CA ASN A 306 -24.37 2.97 -15.67
C ASN A 306 -25.59 2.44 -14.91
N LEU A 307 -26.76 2.96 -15.28
CA LEU A 307 -28.03 2.35 -14.95
C LEU A 307 -28.52 1.56 -16.15
N GLU A 308 -29.21 0.45 -15.90
CA GLU A 308 -29.75 -0.40 -16.95
C GLU A 308 -31.21 -0.77 -16.67
N ILE A 309 -32.02 -0.84 -17.72
CA ILE A 309 -33.32 -1.51 -17.71
C ILE A 309 -33.21 -2.68 -18.67
N ILE A 310 -33.56 -3.88 -18.21
CA ILE A 310 -33.28 -5.12 -18.93
C ILE A 310 -34.61 -5.84 -19.19
N LYS A 311 -34.74 -6.46 -20.36
CA LYS A 311 -35.88 -7.29 -20.73
C LYS A 311 -35.42 -8.71 -21.00
N ASN A 312 -36.09 -9.68 -20.37
CA ASN A 312 -36.00 -11.08 -20.79
C ASN A 312 -36.93 -11.26 -22.00
N ILE A 313 -36.37 -11.52 -23.17
CA ILE A 313 -37.18 -11.76 -24.39
C ILE A 313 -37.64 -13.21 -24.40
N GLU A 314 -36.71 -14.14 -24.21
CA GLU A 314 -36.93 -15.58 -24.26
C GLU A 314 -35.87 -16.30 -23.43
N GLN A 315 -36.26 -17.41 -22.80
CA GLN A 315 -35.34 -18.28 -22.08
C GLN A 315 -35.34 -19.70 -22.64
N GLN A 316 -34.15 -20.21 -22.95
CA GLN A 316 -33.91 -21.57 -23.41
C GLN A 316 -32.86 -22.23 -22.50
N GLY A 317 -33.32 -23.06 -21.55
CA GLY A 317 -32.46 -23.66 -20.55
C GLY A 317 -31.78 -22.61 -19.66
N ASP A 318 -30.44 -22.60 -19.66
CA ASP A 318 -29.60 -21.69 -18.90
C ASP A 318 -29.24 -20.39 -19.66
N ARG A 319 -29.80 -20.21 -20.87
CA ARG A 319 -29.54 -19.06 -21.74
C ARG A 319 -30.78 -18.20 -21.91
N ILE A 320 -30.59 -16.88 -21.83
CA ILE A 320 -31.64 -15.89 -21.99
C ILE A 320 -31.29 -14.97 -23.17
N ARG A 321 -32.18 -14.87 -24.15
CA ARG A 321 -32.13 -13.77 -25.12
C ARG A 321 -32.72 -12.53 -24.44
N ALA A 322 -31.95 -11.46 -24.39
CA ALA A 322 -32.30 -10.27 -23.62
C ALA A 322 -32.05 -8.98 -24.40
N ALA A 323 -32.69 -7.91 -23.95
CA ALA A 323 -32.44 -6.56 -24.42
C ALA A 323 -32.20 -5.63 -23.25
N HIS A 324 -31.53 -4.51 -23.48
CA HIS A 324 -31.23 -3.51 -22.46
C HIS A 324 -31.36 -2.07 -22.94
N ILE A 325 -31.53 -1.17 -21.99
CA ILE A 325 -31.46 0.28 -22.16
C ILE A 325 -30.42 0.79 -21.16
N SER A 326 -29.29 1.27 -21.66
CA SER A 326 -28.20 1.77 -20.82
C SER A 326 -28.29 3.28 -20.63
N PHE A 327 -28.01 3.75 -19.42
CA PHE A 327 -27.90 5.16 -19.06
C PHE A 327 -26.54 5.39 -18.39
N ASN A 328 -25.60 5.94 -19.13
CA ASN A 328 -24.22 6.07 -18.70
C ASN A 328 -24.05 7.30 -17.81
N PHE A 329 -23.43 7.13 -16.65
CA PHE A 329 -22.98 8.27 -15.85
C PHE A 329 -21.77 8.93 -16.51
N LYS A 330 -21.60 10.24 -16.28
CA LYS A 330 -20.34 10.90 -16.63
C LYS A 330 -19.22 10.43 -15.72
N ASP A 331 -17.98 10.59 -16.16
CA ASP A 331 -16.81 10.34 -15.32
C ASP A 331 -16.92 11.15 -14.02
N ILE A 332 -16.72 10.48 -12.88
CA ILE A 332 -16.83 11.10 -11.56
C ILE A 332 -15.98 12.37 -11.43
N ALA A 333 -14.83 12.44 -12.13
CA ALA A 333 -13.95 13.60 -12.14
C ALA A 333 -14.67 14.88 -12.61
N THR A 334 -15.69 14.75 -13.45
CA THR A 334 -16.55 15.85 -13.92
C THR A 334 -17.27 16.54 -12.76
N TYR A 335 -17.71 15.76 -11.78
CA TYR A 335 -18.41 16.22 -10.58
C TYR A 335 -17.46 16.70 -9.47
N LEU A 336 -16.16 16.51 -9.65
CA LEU A 336 -15.15 16.99 -8.70
C LEU A 336 -14.63 18.39 -9.04
N ASN A 337 -14.96 18.94 -10.22
CA ASN A 337 -14.40 20.21 -10.69
C ASN A 337 -14.68 21.35 -9.72
N ASP A 338 -15.94 21.54 -9.30
CA ASP A 338 -16.32 22.60 -8.36
C ASP A 338 -15.54 22.51 -7.03
N ILE A 339 -15.40 21.29 -6.50
CA ILE A 339 -14.66 21.05 -5.25
C ILE A 339 -13.17 21.33 -5.46
N LYS A 340 -12.59 20.91 -6.59
CA LYS A 340 -11.19 21.16 -6.92
C LYS A 340 -10.90 22.63 -7.16
N GLU A 341 -11.83 23.38 -7.73
CA GLU A 341 -11.69 24.82 -7.96
C GLU A 341 -11.72 25.60 -6.65
N GLN A 342 -12.68 25.27 -5.76
CA GLN A 342 -12.79 25.88 -4.44
C GLN A 342 -11.65 25.45 -3.51
N ASN A 343 -11.20 24.21 -3.62
CA ASN A 343 -10.24 23.59 -2.72
C ASN A 343 -9.03 23.02 -3.48
N LYS A 344 -8.29 23.88 -4.19
CA LYS A 344 -7.17 23.47 -5.04
C LYS A 344 -6.18 22.55 -4.34
N ALA A 345 -5.82 21.46 -5.01
CA ALA A 345 -4.83 20.52 -4.51
C ALA A 345 -3.44 21.17 -4.51
N ARG A 346 -2.73 21.07 -3.39
CA ARG A 346 -1.30 21.39 -3.30
C ARG A 346 -0.50 20.10 -3.37
N LEU A 347 0.24 19.92 -4.45
CA LEU A 347 1.14 18.78 -4.61
C LEU A 347 2.47 19.03 -3.89
N TYR A 348 3.01 18.00 -3.23
CA TYR A 348 4.33 18.06 -2.57
C TYR A 348 5.43 17.38 -3.40
N ILE A 349 5.04 16.69 -4.47
CA ILE A 349 5.94 16.20 -5.52
C ILE A 349 5.46 16.70 -6.86
N LYS A 350 6.40 16.94 -7.78
CA LYS A 350 6.06 17.09 -9.20
C LYS A 350 5.94 15.70 -9.82
N PRO A 351 4.88 15.41 -10.60
CA PRO A 351 4.79 14.15 -11.33
C PRO A 351 6.03 13.90 -12.20
#